data_AF-A0A5B0JY55-F1
#
_entry.id   AF-A0A5B0JY55-F1
#
_cell.length_a   1.000
_cell.length_b   1.000
_cell.length_c   1.000
_cell.angle_alpha   90.00
_cell.angle_beta   90.00
_cell.angle_gamma   90.00
#
_symmetry.space_group_name_H-M   'P 1'
#
loop_
_entity.id
_entity.type
_entity.pdbx_description
1 polymer ?
#
loop_
_entity_poly.entity_id
_entity_poly.type
_entity_poly.pdbx_seq_one_letter_code
_entity_poly.pdbx_strand_id
1 'polypeptide(L)' 'MAMIDPRTAIGRATLRYRGLPTRHLLSMLGMGTDSSERPYYSRDELISMLVDRDLNNQLRRAFAKSSAASELES' A
#
# COMPACT_ATOMS: atom_id res chain seq x y z
N MET A 1 13.67 -22.76 12.63
CA MET A 1 12.69 -21.67 12.79
C MET A 1 12.05 -21.73 14.16
N ALA A 2 12.01 -20.64 14.92
CA ALA A 2 11.20 -20.58 16.14
C ALA A 2 9.72 -20.40 15.73
N MET A 3 8.89 -21.40 16.01
CA MET A 3 7.45 -21.36 15.72
C MET A 3 6.78 -20.43 16.73
N ILE A 4 6.16 -19.34 16.26
CA ILE A 4 5.51 -18.35 17.12
C ILE A 4 4.27 -18.98 17.76
N ASP A 5 4.26 -19.10 19.08
CA ASP A 5 3.13 -19.69 19.80
C ASP A 5 1.95 -18.70 19.91
N PRO A 6 0.78 -19.02 19.33
CA PRO A 6 -0.42 -18.19 19.36
C PRO A 6 -0.92 -17.81 20.76
N ARG A 7 -0.52 -18.55 21.79
CA ARG A 7 -0.96 -18.36 23.18
C ARG A 7 -0.11 -17.35 23.95
N THR A 8 1.09 -17.05 23.46
CA THR A 8 1.98 -16.05 24.07
C THR A 8 1.52 -14.63 23.77
N ALA A 9 1.91 -13.64 24.59
CA ALA A 9 1.60 -12.24 24.30
C ALA A 9 2.15 -11.79 22.93
N ILE A 10 3.35 -12.25 22.57
CA ILE A 10 3.97 -12.00 21.27
C ILE A 10 3.15 -12.66 20.16
N GLY A 11 2.85 -13.96 20.26
CA GLY A 11 2.07 -14.63 19.22
C GLY A 11 0.64 -14.10 19.08
N ARG A 12 0.00 -13.68 20.17
CA ARG A 12 -1.29 -12.96 20.10
C ARG A 12 -1.14 -11.62 19.39
N ALA A 13 -0.08 -10.86 19.64
CA ALA A 13 0.17 -9.59 18.95
C ALA A 13 0.49 -9.81 17.46
N THR A 14 1.30 -10.82 17.13
CA THR A 14 1.64 -11.20 15.75
C THR A 14 0.41 -11.71 14.99
N LEU A 15 -0.48 -12.48 15.61
CA LEU A 15 -1.75 -12.91 15.02
C LEU A 15 -2.81 -11.81 14.93
N ARG A 16 -2.69 -10.78 15.79
CA ARG A 16 -3.57 -9.60 15.76
C ARG A 16 -3.19 -8.61 14.67
N TYR A 17 -1.94 -8.62 14.20
CA TYR A 17 -1.56 -7.78 13.08
C TYR A 17 -2.13 -8.34 11.77
N ARG A 18 -3.38 -7.99 11.45
CA ARG A 18 -4.07 -8.33 10.19
C ARG A 18 -3.77 -7.34 9.05
N GLY A 19 -2.83 -6.42 9.27
CA GLY A 19 -2.62 -5.24 8.42
C GLY A 19 -3.76 -4.22 8.51
N LEU A 20 -3.71 -3.19 7.67
CA LEU A 20 -4.69 -2.10 7.66
C LEU A 20 -6.08 -2.59 7.23
N PRO A 21 -7.17 -2.29 7.95
CA PRO A 21 -8.52 -2.63 7.50
C PRO A 21 -8.83 -2.14 6.08
N THR A 22 -9.66 -2.87 5.32
CA THR A 22 -9.99 -2.56 3.92
C THR A 22 -10.43 -1.11 3.70
N ARG A 23 -11.24 -0.55 4.61
CA ARG A 23 -11.66 0.87 4.56
C ARG A 23 -10.49 1.85 4.45
N HIS A 24 -9.35 1.54 5.08
CA HIS A 24 -8.16 2.40 5.02
C HIS A 24 -7.43 2.26 3.70
N LEU A 25 -7.35 1.03 3.16
CA LEU A 25 -6.79 0.80 1.82
C LEU A 25 -7.59 1.56 0.76
N LEU A 26 -8.92 1.52 0.85
CA LEU A 26 -9.84 2.27 -0.02
C LEU A 26 -9.62 3.77 0.08
N SER A 27 -9.58 4.31 1.30
CA SER A 27 -9.30 5.72 1.54
C SER A 27 -7.93 6.14 0.99
N MET A 28 -6.90 5.32 1.18
CA MET A 28 -5.56 5.58 0.62
C MET A 28 -5.59 5.61 -0.91
N LEU A 29 -6.40 4.76 -1.57
CA LEU A 29 -6.61 4.76 -3.02
C LEU A 29 -7.51 5.90 -3.50
N GLY A 30 -8.07 6.73 -2.61
CA GLY A 30 -9.04 7.76 -2.97
C GLY A 30 -10.41 7.20 -3.37
N MET A 31 -10.68 5.94 -3.02
CA MET A 31 -11.96 5.29 -3.30
C MET A 31 -12.93 5.52 -2.13
N GLY A 32 -14.19 5.80 -2.44
CA GLY A 32 -15.26 5.92 -1.45
C GLY A 32 -15.42 4.63 -0.62
N THR A 33 -15.79 4.78 0.65
CA THR A 33 -16.08 3.64 1.53
C THR A 33 -17.52 3.14 1.40
N ASP A 34 -18.42 3.96 0.86
CA ASP A 34 -19.81 3.58 0.57
C ASP A 34 -19.91 2.81 -0.76
N SER A 35 -20.60 1.67 -0.70
CA SER A 35 -20.36 0.49 -1.53
C SER A 35 -21.36 0.29 -2.69
N SER A 36 -22.22 1.25 -3.01
CA SER A 36 -23.29 1.00 -3.99
C SER A 36 -22.83 1.02 -5.45
N GLU A 37 -21.76 1.76 -5.79
CA GLU A 37 -21.39 2.00 -7.19
C GLU A 37 -20.02 1.47 -7.60
N ARG A 38 -19.18 1.04 -6.65
CA ARG A 38 -17.82 0.57 -6.95
C ARG A 38 -17.79 -0.94 -7.16
N PRO A 39 -17.01 -1.45 -8.15
CA PRO A 39 -16.65 -2.86 -8.21
C PRO A 39 -16.09 -3.39 -6.88
N TYR A 40 -16.36 -4.66 -6.60
CA TYR A 40 -15.72 -5.36 -5.49
C TYR A 40 -14.25 -5.60 -5.83
N TYR A 41 -13.37 -5.31 -4.87
CA TYR A 41 -11.96 -5.66 -4.91
C TYR A 41 -11.62 -6.47 -3.66
N SER A 42 -10.94 -7.58 -3.85
CA SER A 42 -10.29 -8.30 -2.78
C SER A 42 -9.23 -7.44 -2.09
N ARG A 43 -8.87 -7.82 -0.88
CA ARG A 43 -7.83 -7.13 -0.11
C ARG A 43 -6.50 -7.08 -0.87
N ASP A 44 -6.12 -8.17 -1.52
CA ASP A 44 -4.85 -8.27 -2.22
C ASP A 44 -4.83 -7.39 -3.47
N GLU A 45 -5.93 -7.29 -4.21
CA GLU A 45 -6.06 -6.36 -5.34
C GLU A 45 -5.89 -4.90 -4.90
N LEU A 46 -6.46 -4.52 -3.75
CA LEU A 46 -6.27 -3.18 -3.19
C LEU A 46 -4.82 -2.92 -2.79
N ILE A 47 -4.13 -3.92 -2.26
CA ILE A 47 -2.70 -3.82 -1.92
C ILE A 47 -1.87 -3.67 -3.20
N SER A 48 -2.12 -4.48 -4.23
CA SER A 48 -1.43 -4.38 -5.53
C SER A 48 -1.59 -2.99 -6.14
N MET A 49 -2.82 -2.46 -6.18
CA MET A 49 -3.07 -1.11 -6.68
C MET A 49 -2.31 -0.02 -5.91
N LEU A 50 -2.16 -0.16 -4.59
CA LEU A 50 -1.38 0.78 -3.78
C LEU A 50 0.11 0.72 -4.10
N VAL A 51 0.65 -0.50 -4.28
CA VAL A 51 2.05 -0.72 -4.64
C VAL A 51 2.34 -0.14 -6.03
N ASP A 52 1.49 -0.42 -7.02
CA ASP A 52 1.63 0.10 -8.38
C ASP A 52 1.61 1.62 -8.41
N ARG A 53 0.70 2.24 -7.63
CA ARG A 53 0.64 3.70 -7.51
C ARG A 53 1.92 4.27 -6.91
N ASP A 54 2.44 3.68 -5.85
CA ASP A 54 3.66 4.15 -5.21
C ASP A 54 4.87 4.01 -6.15
N LEU A 55 5.00 2.87 -6.83
CA LEU A 55 6.06 2.64 -7.80
C LEU A 55 6.01 3.68 -8.93
N ASN A 56 4.82 3.96 -9.47
CA ASN A 56 4.63 4.99 -10.50
C ASN A 56 5.03 6.39 -9.97
N ASN A 57 4.66 6.72 -8.74
CA ASN A 57 5.06 7.98 -8.10
C ASN A 57 6.57 8.07 -7.87
N GLN A 58 7.24 6.98 -7.51
CA GLN A 58 8.70 6.93 -7.39
C GLN A 58 9.37 7.16 -8.75
N LEU A 59 8.90 6.48 -9.81
CA LEU A 59 9.42 6.65 -11.17
C LEU A 59 9.24 8.09 -11.66
N ARG A 60 8.04 8.69 -11.50
CA ARG A 60 7.78 10.09 -11.87
C ARG A 60 8.75 11.06 -11.19
N ARG A 61 9.01 10.85 -9.89
CA ARG A 61 9.96 11.66 -9.13
C ARG A 61 11.40 11.47 -9.62
N ALA A 62 11.80 10.24 -9.94
CA ALA A 62 13.12 9.94 -10.48
C ALA A 62 13.34 10.63 -11.82
N PHE A 63 12.38 10.55 -12.74
CA PHE A 63 12.45 11.21 -14.05
C PHE A 63 12.49 12.73 -13.94
N ALA A 64 11.66 13.33 -13.07
CA ALA A 64 11.66 14.78 -12.84
C ALA A 64 13.01 15.26 -12.24
N LYS A 65 13.63 14.45 -11.38
CA LYS A 65 14.96 14.74 -10.83
C LYS A 65 16.04 14.68 -11.91
N SER A 66 15.99 13.68 -12.80
CA SER A 66 16.97 13.56 -13.90
C SER A 66 16.84 14.68 -14.93
N SER A 67 15.62 15.11 -15.27
CA SER A 67 15.42 16.20 -16.22
C SER A 67 15.95 17.52 -15.67
N ALA A 68 15.66 17.84 -14.40
CA ALA A 68 16.17 19.05 -13.75
C ALA A 68 17.70 19.07 -13.63
N ALA A 69 18.33 17.90 -13.45
CA ALA A 69 19.79 17.80 -13.43
C ALA A 69 20.40 18.10 -14.81
N SER A 70 19.79 17.60 -15.89
CA SER A 70 20.27 17.83 -17.25
C SER A 70 20.17 19.30 -17.69
N GLU A 71 19.16 20.04 -17.21
CA GLU A 71 18.99 21.47 -17.49
C GLU A 71 20.04 22.36 -16.80
N LEU A 72 20.68 21.88 -15.72
CA LEU A 72 21.74 22.60 -15.02
C LEU A 72 23.14 22.36 -15.61
N GLU A 73 23.29 21.28 -16.40
CA GLU A 73 24.55 20.92 -17.08
C GLU A 73 24.66 21.48 -18.50
N SER A 74 23.57 22.08 -19.04
CA SER A 74 23.51 22.71 -20.37
C SER A 74 23.57 24.24 -20.28
#